data_AF-A0A6A3MW64-F1
#
_entry.id   AF-A0A6A3MW64-F1
#
_cell.length_a   1.000
_cell.length_b   1.000
_cell.length_c   1.000
_cell.angle_alpha   90.00
_cell.angle_beta   90.00
_cell.angle_gamma   90.00
#
_symmetry.space_group_name_H-M   'P 1'
#
loop_
_entity.id
_entity.type
_entity.pdbx_description
1 polymer ?
#
loop_
_entity_poly.entity_id
_entity_poly.type
_entity_poly.pdbx_seq_one_letter_code
_entity_poly.pdbx_strand_id
1 'polypeptide(L)'
;MSYFIPPVNYGMIEEDLYRSGQPNELNFPFLERLNLRTIIYLALEEPNPQFQSFVEEQEIQLVFLGGNTRMESRRKSWEPLSEETVLAALDIILDRSNYPLYITCHLGRDRTGAVVGCLRKIQGWHLSSIFEEYRRFAGSKVRLQNEQFIELFDTDLVTIPVNPPSWLRKHP
;
A
#
# COMPACT_ATOMS: atom_id res chain seq x y z
N MET A 1 9.75 0.92 30.18
CA MET A 1 10.00 1.57 28.88
C MET A 1 9.12 0.87 27.85
N SER A 2 8.21 1.60 27.20
CA SER A 2 7.50 1.06 26.04
C SER A 2 8.42 1.17 24.82
N TYR A 3 8.81 0.04 24.24
CA TYR A 3 9.57 0.03 22.99
C TYR A 3 8.57 0.13 21.83
N PHE A 4 8.76 1.13 20.96
CA PHE A 4 7.98 1.25 19.73
C PHE A 4 8.79 0.66 18.59
N ILE A 5 8.33 -0.47 18.06
CA ILE A 5 9.02 -1.22 17.02
C ILE A 5 8.21 -1.10 15.73
N PRO A 6 8.67 -0.33 14.72
CA PRO A 6 7.96 -0.27 13.45
C PRO A 6 7.94 -1.64 12.75
N PRO A 7 6.89 -1.95 11.97
CA PRO A 7 6.83 -3.19 11.19
C PRO A 7 7.98 -3.33 10.19
N VAL A 8 8.18 -4.56 9.70
CA VAL A 8 9.15 -4.83 8.63
C VAL A 8 8.84 -3.98 7.39
N ASN A 9 9.87 -3.40 6.77
CA ASN A 9 9.72 -2.53 5.59
C ASN A 9 8.80 -1.32 5.82
N TYR A 10 8.65 -0.87 7.06
CA TYR A 10 7.91 0.35 7.35
C TYR A 10 8.50 1.57 6.64
N GLY A 11 7.63 2.43 6.13
CA GLY A 11 8.01 3.72 5.57
C GLY A 11 6.81 4.65 5.44
N MET A 12 7.08 5.95 5.48
CA MET A 12 6.11 6.96 5.07
C MET A 12 6.17 7.09 3.54
N ILE A 13 5.02 7.03 2.88
CA ILE A 13 4.89 7.29 1.44
C ILE A 13 4.66 8.79 1.22
N GLU A 14 3.69 9.35 1.96
CA GLU A 14 3.30 10.75 1.99
C GLU A 14 2.77 11.13 3.38
N GLU A 15 2.41 12.39 3.59
CA GLU A 15 1.74 12.85 4.81
C GLU A 15 0.50 11.98 5.12
N ASP A 16 0.50 11.36 6.31
CA ASP A 16 -0.51 10.43 6.79
C ASP A 16 -0.79 9.21 5.89
N LEU A 17 0.15 8.86 5.00
CA LEU A 17 0.12 7.66 4.16
C LEU A 17 1.37 6.79 4.42
N TYR A 18 1.16 5.59 4.92
CA TYR A 18 2.23 4.70 5.37
C TYR A 18 2.21 3.36 4.66
N ARG A 19 3.35 2.65 4.69
CA ARG A 19 3.50 1.29 4.16
C ARG A 19 4.25 0.38 5.10
N SER A 20 4.03 -0.93 4.99
CA SER A 20 4.95 -1.98 5.49
C SER A 20 4.62 -3.37 4.96
N GLY A 21 5.32 -4.39 5.46
CA GLY A 21 4.80 -5.77 5.53
C GLY A 21 3.87 -5.98 6.71
N GLN A 22 3.17 -7.11 6.75
CA GLN A 22 2.11 -7.36 7.72
C GLN A 22 2.62 -7.18 9.16
N PRO A 23 2.02 -6.24 9.92
CA PRO A 23 2.37 -6.04 11.32
C PRO A 23 2.10 -7.27 12.19
N ASN A 24 2.87 -7.40 13.26
CA ASN A 24 2.64 -8.37 14.33
C ASN A 24 2.53 -7.65 15.69
N GLU A 25 2.32 -8.42 16.75
CA GLU A 25 2.03 -7.96 18.10
C GLU A 25 3.12 -7.03 18.67
N LEU A 26 4.38 -7.23 18.25
CA LEU A 26 5.49 -6.35 18.66
C LEU A 26 5.38 -4.95 18.05
N ASN A 27 4.64 -4.82 16.94
CA ASN A 27 4.47 -3.57 16.22
C ASN A 27 3.20 -2.80 16.59
N PHE A 28 2.21 -3.46 17.20
CA PHE A 28 0.91 -2.84 17.50
C PHE A 28 1.04 -1.56 18.34
N PRO A 29 1.87 -1.50 19.40
CA PRO A 29 2.05 -0.26 20.15
C PRO A 29 2.59 0.90 19.30
N PHE A 30 3.37 0.62 18.25
CA PHE A 30 3.81 1.65 17.30
C PHE A 30 2.67 2.11 16.40
N LEU A 31 1.84 1.19 15.91
CA LEU A 31 0.70 1.50 15.03
C LEU A 31 -0.40 2.29 15.73
N GLU A 32 -0.65 2.02 17.02
CA GLU A 32 -1.58 2.82 17.85
C GLU A 32 -1.23 4.31 17.80
N ARG A 33 0.06 4.67 17.69
CA ARG A 33 0.50 6.07 17.61
C ARG A 33 0.16 6.74 16.29
N LEU A 34 -0.08 5.98 15.23
CA LEU A 34 -0.45 6.52 13.93
C LEU A 34 -1.93 6.88 13.87
N ASN A 35 -2.76 6.41 14.82
CA ASN A 35 -4.22 6.61 14.85
C ASN A 35 -4.85 6.32 13.47
N LEU A 36 -4.50 5.17 12.91
CA LEU A 36 -4.92 4.78 11.56
C LEU A 36 -6.44 4.72 11.50
N ARG A 37 -7.01 5.25 10.42
CA ARG A 37 -8.43 5.10 10.11
C ARG A 37 -8.67 3.90 9.21
N THR A 38 -7.80 3.70 8.22
CA THR A 38 -8.02 2.69 7.18
C THR A 38 -6.72 1.97 6.83
N ILE A 39 -6.81 0.65 6.66
CA ILE A 39 -5.72 -0.21 6.18
C ILE A 39 -6.13 -0.88 4.87
N ILE A 40 -5.32 -0.70 3.82
CA ILE A 40 -5.43 -1.45 2.57
C ILE A 40 -4.54 -2.69 2.68
N TYR A 41 -5.16 -3.87 2.62
CA TYR A 41 -4.46 -5.15 2.72
C TYR A 41 -4.42 -5.88 1.38
N LEU A 42 -3.20 -6.06 0.86
CA LEU A 42 -2.92 -6.49 -0.51
C LEU A 42 -2.36 -7.93 -0.62
N ALA A 43 -2.23 -8.69 0.48
CA ALA A 43 -1.78 -10.09 0.37
C ALA A 43 -2.89 -11.00 -0.21
N LEU A 44 -2.54 -12.19 -0.71
CA LEU A 44 -3.53 -13.18 -1.17
C LEU A 44 -4.26 -13.84 0.00
N GLU A 45 -3.49 -14.16 1.03
CA GLU A 45 -3.95 -14.88 2.20
C GLU A 45 -4.61 -13.90 3.16
N GLU A 46 -5.63 -14.36 3.88
CA GLU A 46 -6.24 -13.57 4.94
C GLU A 46 -5.19 -13.13 5.97
N PRO A 47 -5.35 -11.94 6.56
CA PRO A 47 -4.45 -11.49 7.62
C PRO A 47 -4.46 -12.47 8.79
N ASN A 48 -3.37 -12.52 9.57
CA ASN A 48 -3.33 -13.41 10.72
C ASN A 48 -4.37 -12.97 11.79
N PRO A 49 -4.86 -13.90 12.64
CA PRO A 49 -5.92 -13.58 13.61
C PRO A 49 -5.55 -12.43 14.55
N GLN A 50 -4.30 -12.34 14.99
CA GLN A 50 -3.84 -11.29 15.91
C GLN A 50 -3.92 -9.90 15.28
N PHE A 51 -3.56 -9.78 14.00
CA PHE A 51 -3.68 -8.54 13.25
C PHE A 51 -5.15 -8.18 12.99
N GLN A 52 -6.01 -9.18 12.75
CA GLN A 52 -7.46 -8.94 12.63
C GLN A 52 -8.05 -8.41 13.94
N SER A 53 -7.73 -9.05 15.08
CA SER A 53 -8.16 -8.57 16.40
C SER A 53 -7.67 -7.15 16.70
N PHE A 54 -6.42 -6.84 16.39
CA PHE A 54 -5.90 -5.47 16.54
C PHE A 54 -6.67 -4.45 15.71
N VAL A 55 -6.96 -4.76 14.45
CA VAL A 55 -7.75 -3.90 13.56
C VAL A 55 -9.15 -3.65 14.13
N GLU A 56 -9.81 -4.70 14.62
CA GLU A 56 -11.13 -4.61 15.23
C GLU A 56 -11.11 -3.78 16.52
N GLU A 57 -10.15 -4.04 17.41
CA GLU A 57 -9.98 -3.33 18.69
C GLU A 57 -9.69 -1.83 18.52
N GLN A 58 -8.98 -1.47 17.46
CA GLN A 58 -8.65 -0.07 17.14
C GLN A 58 -9.71 0.60 16.24
N GLU A 59 -10.82 -0.09 15.94
CA GLU A 59 -11.90 0.40 15.07
C GLU A 59 -11.41 0.85 13.68
N ILE A 60 -10.39 0.16 13.16
CA ILE A 60 -9.76 0.46 11.87
C ILE A 60 -10.57 -0.20 10.74
N GLN A 61 -10.87 0.57 9.69
CA GLN A 61 -11.46 0.00 8.48
C GLN A 61 -10.42 -0.80 7.70
N LEU A 62 -10.56 -2.12 7.67
CA LEU A 62 -9.71 -3.00 6.85
C LEU A 62 -10.34 -3.24 5.48
N VAL A 63 -9.67 -2.77 4.43
CA VAL A 63 -10.05 -3.04 3.04
C VAL A 63 -9.15 -4.13 2.48
N PHE A 64 -9.70 -5.35 2.40
CA PHE A 64 -9.03 -6.48 1.79
C PHE A 64 -9.16 -6.40 0.27
N LEU A 65 -8.06 -6.24 -0.48
CA LEU A 65 -8.09 -6.20 -1.95
C LEU A 65 -7.25 -7.31 -2.60
N GLY A 66 -6.30 -7.87 -1.86
CA GLY A 66 -5.31 -8.78 -2.43
C GLY A 66 -5.78 -10.22 -2.65
N GLY A 67 -6.84 -10.68 -1.97
CA GLY A 67 -7.33 -12.07 -2.04
C GLY A 67 -8.85 -12.22 -2.17
N ASN A 68 -9.61 -11.13 -2.08
CA ASN A 68 -11.07 -11.17 -2.10
C ASN A 68 -11.68 -11.20 -3.52
N THR A 69 -10.90 -10.92 -4.56
CA THR A 69 -11.40 -10.97 -5.95
C THR A 69 -11.11 -12.32 -6.60
N ARG A 70 -12.03 -12.78 -7.46
CA ARG A 70 -11.84 -14.02 -8.25
C ARG A 70 -10.61 -13.96 -9.17
N MET A 71 -10.21 -12.76 -9.57
CA MET A 71 -9.03 -12.53 -10.40
C MET A 71 -7.76 -12.75 -9.58
N GLU A 72 -7.68 -12.16 -8.39
CA GLU A 72 -6.49 -12.24 -7.55
C GLU A 72 -6.28 -13.64 -6.96
N SER A 73 -7.34 -14.37 -6.61
CA SER A 73 -7.22 -15.72 -6.02
C SER A 73 -6.57 -16.77 -6.95
N ARG A 74 -6.50 -16.50 -8.26
CA ARG A 74 -5.82 -17.36 -9.24
C ARG A 74 -4.37 -16.95 -9.50
N ARG A 75 -3.98 -15.75 -9.08
CA ARG A 75 -2.62 -15.23 -9.20
C ARG A 75 -1.74 -15.79 -8.09
N LYS A 76 -0.47 -15.96 -8.39
CA LYS A 76 0.54 -16.37 -7.42
C LYS A 76 0.99 -15.15 -6.61
N SER A 77 1.50 -15.39 -5.40
CA SER A 77 1.87 -14.32 -4.46
C SER A 77 2.93 -13.36 -4.99
N TRP A 78 3.75 -13.82 -5.95
CA TRP A 78 4.80 -13.05 -6.60
C TRP A 78 4.37 -12.35 -7.89
N GLU A 79 3.19 -12.67 -8.43
CA GLU A 79 2.68 -11.99 -9.61
C GLU A 79 2.17 -10.60 -9.21
N PRO A 80 2.31 -9.60 -10.09
CA PRO A 80 1.70 -8.28 -9.86
C PRO A 80 0.19 -8.43 -9.63
N LEU A 81 -0.36 -7.48 -8.87
CA LEU A 81 -1.80 -7.29 -8.76
C LEU A 81 -2.41 -7.05 -10.14
N SER A 82 -3.69 -7.37 -10.32
CA SER A 82 -4.43 -6.90 -11.48
C SER A 82 -4.54 -5.37 -11.49
N GLU A 83 -4.67 -4.79 -12.68
CA GLU A 83 -4.89 -3.36 -12.87
C GLU A 83 -6.14 -2.88 -12.11
N GLU A 84 -7.22 -3.67 -12.14
CA GLU A 84 -8.45 -3.43 -11.38
C GLU A 84 -8.18 -3.28 -9.87
N THR A 85 -7.38 -4.19 -9.29
CA THR A 85 -7.02 -4.11 -7.88
C THR A 85 -6.15 -2.89 -7.57
N VAL A 86 -5.25 -2.51 -8.47
CA VAL A 86 -4.42 -1.31 -8.31
C VAL A 86 -5.28 -0.04 -8.40
N LEU A 87 -6.21 0.04 -9.34
CA LEU A 87 -7.17 1.13 -9.46
C LEU A 87 -8.03 1.26 -8.19
N ALA A 88 -8.59 0.15 -7.70
CA ALA A 88 -9.37 0.15 -6.46
C ALA A 88 -8.55 0.62 -5.24
N ALA A 89 -7.27 0.24 -5.16
CA ALA A 89 -6.38 0.74 -4.11
C ALA A 89 -6.13 2.24 -4.25
N LEU A 90 -5.90 2.73 -5.47
CA LEU A 90 -5.67 4.15 -5.75
C LEU A 90 -6.90 5.00 -5.46
N ASP A 91 -8.12 4.53 -5.77
CA ASP A 91 -9.36 5.23 -5.44
C ASP A 91 -9.47 5.50 -3.92
N ILE A 92 -9.10 4.52 -3.09
CA ILE A 92 -9.06 4.66 -1.63
C ILE A 92 -7.95 5.63 -1.20
N ILE A 93 -6.75 5.50 -1.78
CA ILE A 93 -5.59 6.35 -1.46
C ILE A 93 -5.87 7.82 -1.80
N LEU A 94 -6.59 8.07 -2.90
CA LEU A 94 -6.90 9.42 -3.37
C LEU A 94 -8.09 10.06 -2.66
N ASP A 95 -8.84 9.32 -1.85
CA ASP A 95 -9.88 9.88 -0.99
C ASP A 95 -9.32 10.20 0.41
N ARG A 96 -9.26 11.51 0.70
CA ARG A 96 -8.78 12.05 1.97
C ARG A 96 -9.61 11.59 3.18
N SER A 97 -10.85 11.14 2.97
CA SER A 97 -11.69 10.65 4.06
C SER A 97 -11.12 9.38 4.72
N ASN A 98 -10.24 8.63 4.06
CA ASN A 98 -9.63 7.39 4.56
C ASN A 98 -8.38 7.60 5.45
N TYR A 99 -7.97 8.84 5.68
CA TYR A 99 -6.70 9.15 6.35
C TYR A 99 -6.85 9.26 7.88
N PRO A 100 -5.82 8.88 8.67
CA PRO A 100 -4.52 8.33 8.25
C PRO A 100 -4.60 6.92 7.67
N LEU A 101 -3.91 6.70 6.54
CA LEU A 101 -4.01 5.50 5.70
C LEU A 101 -2.74 4.65 5.78
N TYR A 102 -2.92 3.33 5.76
CA TYR A 102 -1.83 2.37 5.75
C TYR A 102 -1.97 1.34 4.62
N ILE A 103 -0.88 1.01 3.93
CA ILE A 103 -0.87 0.00 2.89
C ILE A 103 0.06 -1.15 3.28
N THR A 104 -0.46 -2.37 3.29
CA THR A 104 0.34 -3.54 3.65
C THR A 104 0.07 -4.75 2.76
N CYS A 105 1.09 -5.58 2.56
CA CYS A 105 0.95 -6.96 2.08
C CYS A 105 1.74 -7.87 3.03
N HIS A 106 2.16 -9.06 2.62
CA HIS A 106 2.93 -9.94 3.52
C HIS A 106 4.28 -9.31 3.95
N LEU A 107 5.11 -8.86 2.99
CA LEU A 107 6.44 -8.28 3.27
C LEU A 107 6.57 -6.79 2.92
N GLY A 108 5.51 -6.17 2.38
CA GLY A 108 5.53 -4.78 1.97
C GLY A 108 6.45 -4.50 0.78
N ARG A 109 6.72 -5.50 -0.06
CA ARG A 109 7.69 -5.45 -1.17
C ARG A 109 6.99 -5.35 -2.51
N ASP A 110 6.42 -6.46 -2.96
CA ASP A 110 5.96 -6.65 -4.34
C ASP A 110 4.65 -5.89 -4.58
N ARG A 111 3.55 -6.34 -3.99
CA ARG A 111 2.21 -5.77 -4.22
C ARG A 111 2.05 -4.34 -3.71
N THR A 112 2.50 -4.09 -2.47
CA THR A 112 2.58 -2.73 -1.93
C THR A 112 3.49 -1.83 -2.78
N GLY A 113 4.63 -2.35 -3.26
CA GLY A 113 5.53 -1.62 -4.12
C GLY A 113 4.92 -1.28 -5.48
N ALA A 114 4.14 -2.18 -6.07
CA ALA A 114 3.43 -1.93 -7.33
C ALA A 114 2.39 -0.80 -7.17
N VAL A 115 1.55 -0.85 -6.13
CA VAL A 115 0.56 0.22 -5.86
C VAL A 115 1.25 1.56 -5.62
N VAL A 116 2.30 1.58 -4.78
CA VAL A 116 3.06 2.81 -4.51
C VAL A 116 3.75 3.32 -5.77
N GLY A 117 4.30 2.44 -6.62
CA GLY A 117 4.92 2.83 -7.88
C GLY A 117 3.92 3.46 -8.85
N CYS A 118 2.71 2.90 -8.96
CA CYS A 118 1.62 3.49 -9.74
C CYS A 118 1.17 4.84 -9.15
N LEU A 119 1.13 4.98 -7.83
CA LEU A 119 0.89 6.26 -7.17
C LEU A 119 1.95 7.31 -7.57
N ARG A 120 3.24 6.95 -7.56
CA ARG A 120 4.32 7.84 -7.98
C ARG A 120 4.18 8.27 -9.45
N LYS A 121 3.67 7.40 -10.33
CA LYS A 121 3.36 7.78 -11.73
C LYS A 121 2.30 8.86 -11.80
N ILE A 122 1.23 8.76 -11.01
CA ILE A 122 0.18 9.79 -10.94
C ILE A 122 0.75 11.12 -10.42
N GLN A 123 1.68 11.04 -9.46
CA GLN A 123 2.42 12.20 -8.96
C GLN A 123 3.43 12.78 -9.97
N GLY A 124 3.58 12.19 -11.15
CA GLY A 124 4.45 12.68 -12.21
C GLY A 124 5.95 12.41 -11.99
N TRP A 125 6.30 11.44 -11.15
CA TRP A 125 7.70 11.08 -10.93
C TRP A 125 8.30 10.43 -12.20
N HIS A 126 9.60 10.65 -12.41
CA HIS A 126 10.33 9.95 -13.46
C HIS A 126 10.47 8.45 -13.13
N LEU A 127 10.32 7.58 -14.13
CA LEU A 127 10.37 6.12 -13.96
C LEU A 127 11.65 5.64 -13.25
N SER A 128 12.80 6.27 -13.51
CA SER A 128 14.06 5.94 -12.82
C SER A 128 13.95 6.12 -11.29
N SER A 129 13.33 7.22 -10.84
CA SER A 129 13.10 7.50 -9.41
C SER A 129 12.07 6.53 -8.81
N ILE A 130 11.03 6.20 -9.57
CA ILE A 130 10.00 5.23 -9.14
C ILE A 130 10.64 3.86 -8.94
N PHE A 131 11.45 3.39 -9.89
CA PHE A 131 12.14 2.10 -9.77
C PHE A 131 13.19 2.10 -8.67
N GLU A 132 13.88 3.21 -8.44
CA GLU A 132 14.80 3.31 -7.30
C GLU A 132 14.06 3.15 -5.96
N GLU A 133 12.92 3.82 -5.77
CA GLU A 133 12.09 3.66 -4.57
C GLU A 133 11.59 2.21 -4.43
N TYR A 134 11.04 1.62 -5.51
CA TYR A 134 10.60 0.23 -5.52
C TYR A 134 11.71 -0.74 -5.11
N ARG A 135 12.89 -0.63 -5.73
CA ARG A 135 14.05 -1.49 -5.46
C ARG A 135 14.53 -1.36 -4.03
N ARG A 136 14.50 -0.15 -3.45
CA ARG A 136 14.87 0.11 -2.05
C ARG A 136 14.03 -0.71 -1.08
N PHE A 137 12.71 -0.80 -1.31
CA PHE A 137 11.82 -1.60 -0.47
C PHE A 137 11.83 -3.10 -0.80
N ALA A 138 12.02 -3.47 -2.08
CA ALA A 138 12.10 -4.86 -2.50
C ALA A 138 13.41 -5.55 -2.03
N GLY A 139 14.48 -4.78 -1.85
CA GLY A 139 15.79 -5.28 -1.42
C GLY A 139 16.38 -6.27 -2.43
N SER A 140 16.91 -7.40 -1.95
CA SER A 140 17.49 -8.45 -2.83
C SER A 140 16.46 -9.27 -3.61
N LYS A 141 15.16 -8.96 -3.49
CA LYS A 141 14.05 -9.70 -4.10
C LYS A 141 13.27 -8.86 -5.12
N VAL A 142 13.95 -7.93 -5.80
CA VAL A 142 13.38 -7.14 -6.91
C VAL A 142 12.76 -8.07 -7.95
N ARG A 143 11.57 -7.71 -8.44
CA ARG A 143 10.89 -8.42 -9.54
C ARG A 143 10.70 -7.50 -10.72
N LEU A 144 11.28 -7.88 -11.85
CA LEU A 144 11.16 -7.13 -13.10
C LEU A 144 9.70 -6.98 -13.54
N GLN A 145 8.86 -7.98 -13.25
CA GLN A 145 7.43 -7.94 -13.59
C GLN A 145 6.69 -6.79 -12.90
N ASN A 146 7.08 -6.41 -11.68
CA ASN A 146 6.48 -5.26 -11.01
C ASN A 146 6.97 -3.94 -11.64
N GLU A 147 8.24 -3.84 -12.04
CA GLU A 147 8.75 -2.66 -12.75
C GLU A 147 8.04 -2.48 -14.10
N GLN A 148 7.90 -3.57 -14.86
CA GLN A 148 7.15 -3.59 -16.13
C GLN A 148 5.68 -3.22 -15.91
N PHE A 149 5.04 -3.74 -14.86
CA PHE A 149 3.67 -3.37 -14.53
C PHE A 149 3.55 -1.87 -14.24
N ILE A 150 4.44 -1.33 -13.39
CA ILE A 150 4.46 0.10 -13.08
C ILE A 150 4.67 0.90 -14.36
N GLU A 151 5.66 0.54 -15.20
CA GLU A 151 5.96 1.22 -16.46
C GLU A 151 4.75 1.32 -17.38
N LEU A 152 4.03 0.20 -17.55
CA LEU A 152 2.93 0.07 -18.49
C LEU A 152 1.57 0.50 -17.95
N PHE A 153 1.44 0.70 -16.64
CA PHE A 153 0.18 1.11 -16.00
C PHE A 153 -0.37 2.41 -16.62
N ASP A 154 -1.59 2.38 -17.14
CA ASP A 154 -2.21 3.54 -17.75
C ASP A 154 -2.81 4.46 -16.67
N THR A 155 -2.20 5.64 -16.49
CA THR A 155 -2.64 6.62 -15.49
C THR A 155 -3.95 7.30 -15.87
N ASP A 156 -4.36 7.27 -17.14
CA ASP A 156 -5.58 7.93 -17.60
C ASP A 156 -6.84 7.19 -17.10
N LEU A 157 -6.68 5.95 -16.62
CA LEU A 157 -7.74 5.16 -15.97
C LEU A 157 -8.06 5.65 -14.55
N VAL A 158 -7.19 6.48 -13.95
CA VAL A 158 -7.35 6.93 -12.56
C VAL A 158 -8.19 8.20 -12.51
N THR A 159 -9.29 8.15 -11.78
CA THR A 159 -10.14 9.33 -11.58
C THR A 159 -9.68 10.11 -10.35
N ILE A 160 -9.15 11.33 -10.56
CA ILE A 160 -8.79 12.20 -9.44
C ILE A 160 -10.06 12.80 -8.83
N PRO A 161 -10.32 12.62 -7.52
CA PRO A 161 -11.51 13.16 -6.87
C PRO A 161 -11.44 14.69 -6.78
N VAL A 162 -12.59 15.33 -6.54
CA VAL A 162 -12.72 16.80 -6.44
C VAL A 162 -11.81 17.39 -5.35
N ASN A 163 -11.59 16.66 -4.27
CA ASN A 163 -10.76 17.07 -3.15
C ASN A 163 -9.72 15.99 -2.81
N PRO A 164 -8.64 15.86 -3.61
CA PRO A 164 -7.60 14.88 -3.35
C PRO A 164 -6.72 15.32 -2.15
N PRO A 165 -5.89 14.41 -1.62
CA PRO A 165 -4.88 14.73 -0.62
C PRO A 165 -4.02 15.94 -1.02
N SER A 166 -3.61 16.73 -0.02
CA SER A 166 -2.83 17.96 -0.20
C SER A 166 -1.53 17.73 -0.97
N TRP A 167 -0.87 16.59 -0.71
CA TRP A 167 0.39 16.21 -1.35
C TRP A 167 0.25 15.87 -2.85
N LEU A 168 -0.96 15.65 -3.38
CA LEU A 168 -1.17 15.36 -4.80
C LEU A 168 -1.17 16.62 -5.67
N ARG A 169 -1.34 17.80 -5.07
CA ARG A 169 -1.49 19.05 -5.84
C ARG A 169 -0.23 19.29 -6.69
N LYS A 170 -0.43 19.35 -8.01
CA LYS A 170 0.58 19.85 -8.94
C LYS A 170 0.95 21.27 -8.48
N HIS A 171 2.21 21.48 -8.16
CA HIS A 171 2.72 22.85 -8.06
C HIS A 171 2.39 23.56 -9.38
N PRO A 172 1.85 24.80 -9.33
CA PRO A 172 1.58 25.60 -10.53
C PRO A 172 2.84 25.83 -11.36
#